data_AF-A0A2X3JAY1-F1
#
_entry.id   AF-A0A2X3JAY1-F1
#
_cell.length_a   1.000
_cell.length_b   1.000
_cell.length_c   1.000
_cell.angle_alpha   90.00
_cell.angle_beta   90.00
_cell.angle_gamma   90.00
#
_symmetry.space_group_name_H-M   'P 1'
#
loop_
_entity.id
_entity.type
_entity.pdbx_description
1 polymer ?
#
loop_
_entity_poly.entity_id
_entity_poly.type
_entity_poly.pdbx_seq_one_letter_code
_entity_poly.pdbx_strand_id
1 'polypeptide(L)' 'MLQQTQVATVIPYFERFMARFPTVTDLANAPLDEVLHLWTGLGYYARARKPA' A
#
# COMPACT_ATOMS: atom_id res chain seq x y z
N MET A 1 -5.84 1.32 3.14
CA MET A 1 -6.30 0.09 2.47
C MET A 1 -7.79 -0.20 2.66
N LEU A 2 -8.37 -0.05 3.86
CA LEU A 2 -9.77 -0.44 4.17
C LEU A 2 -10.90 0.45 3.62
N GLN A 3 -10.60 1.66 3.12
CA GLN A 3 -11.65 2.51 2.54
C GLN A 3 -12.22 1.87 1.28
N GLN A 4 -13.49 1.48 1.27
CA GLN A 4 -14.14 0.82 0.12
C GLN A 4 -13.50 -0.54 -0.28
N THR A 5 -12.85 -1.23 0.66
CA THR A 5 -12.29 -2.58 0.43
C THR A 5 -12.60 -3.47 1.62
N GLN A 6 -13.05 -4.71 1.37
CA GLN A 6 -13.40 -5.66 2.44
C GLN A 6 -12.17 -6.09 3.24
N VAL A 7 -12.34 -6.35 4.55
CA VAL A 7 -11.25 -6.73 5.46
C VAL A 7 -10.50 -7.96 4.96
N ALA A 8 -11.21 -9.02 4.58
CA ALA A 8 -10.63 -10.27 4.08
C ALA A 8 -9.71 -10.05 2.85
N THR A 9 -10.06 -9.08 2.00
CA THR A 9 -9.24 -8.69 0.84
C THR A 9 -7.99 -7.90 1.27
N VAL A 10 -8.07 -7.09 2.33
CA VAL A 10 -6.97 -6.21 2.76
C VAL A 10 -5.88 -6.95 3.53
N ILE A 11 -6.22 -7.96 4.34
CA ILE A 11 -5.27 -8.69 5.20
C ILE A 11 -3.96 -9.05 4.49
N PRO A 12 -3.96 -9.79 3.36
CA PRO A 12 -2.71 -10.22 2.71
C PRO A 12 -1.92 -9.05 2.09
N TYR A 13 -2.55 -7.91 1.79
CA TYR A 13 -1.83 -6.72 1.33
C TYR A 13 -1.19 -5.98 2.48
N PHE A 14 -1.90 -5.85 3.60
CA PHE A 14 -1.37 -5.19 4.79
C PHE A 14 -0.17 -5.95 5.34
N GLU A 15 -0.24 -7.28 5.41
CA GLU A 15 0.89 -8.13 5.87
C GLU A 15 2.13 -7.95 4.99
N ARG A 16 1.99 -8.02 3.66
CA ARG A 16 3.10 -7.78 2.71
C ARG A 16 3.65 -6.36 2.83
N PHE A 17 2.78 -5.37 2.99
CA PHE A 17 3.18 -3.98 3.11
C PHE A 17 3.96 -3.71 4.40
N MET A 18 3.50 -4.24 5.53
CA MET A 18 4.20 -4.11 6.82
C MET A 18 5.50 -4.93 6.87
N ALA A 19 5.54 -6.08 6.21
CA ALA A 19 6.78 -6.86 6.08
C ALA A 19 7.84 -6.09 5.26
N ARG A 20 7.41 -5.36 4.22
CA ARG A 20 8.32 -4.59 3.35
C ARG A 20 8.68 -3.22 3.91
N PHE A 21 7.74 -2.56 4.57
CA PHE A 21 7.89 -1.24 5.18
C PHE A 21 7.52 -1.30 6.67
N PRO A 22 8.38 -1.87 7.53
CA PRO A 22 8.10 -1.96 8.97
C PRO A 22 7.95 -0.59 9.64
N THR A 23 8.66 0.42 9.10
CA THR A 23 8.59 1.80 9.58
C THR A 23 8.16 2.77 8.48
N VAL A 24 7.66 3.94 8.90
CA VAL A 24 7.34 5.04 7.99
C VAL A 24 8.57 5.56 7.24
N THR A 25 9.76 5.45 7.85
CA THR A 25 11.03 5.84 7.22
C THR A 25 11.40 4.90 6.07
N ASP A 26 11.17 3.59 6.24
CA ASP A 26 11.37 2.61 5.16
C ASP A 26 10.46 2.88 3.97
N LEU A 27 9.20 3.27 4.24
CA LEU A 27 8.26 3.68 3.19
C LEU A 27 8.69 4.98 2.50
N ALA A 28 9.12 5.98 3.27
CA ALA A 28 9.52 7.28 2.72
C ALA A 28 10.76 7.21 1.82
N ASN A 29 11.66 6.27 2.09
CA ASN A 29 12.87 6.04 1.30
C ASN A 29 12.66 5.09 0.11
N ALA A 30 11.48 4.47 -0.01
CA ALA A 30 11.20 3.51 -1.06
C ALA A 30 10.94 4.19 -2.42
N PRO A 31 11.35 3.58 -3.55
CA PRO A 31 10.93 4.01 -4.87
C PRO A 31 9.40 4.01 -4.99
N LEU A 32 8.83 5.05 -5.61
CA LEU A 32 7.39 5.16 -5.80
C LEU A 32 6.80 3.92 -6.52
N ASP A 33 7.50 3.41 -7.54
CA ASP A 33 7.05 2.24 -8.30
C ASP A 33 6.92 0.98 -7.43
N GLU A 34 7.78 0.83 -6.43
CA GLU A 34 7.71 -0.29 -5.49
C GLU A 34 6.47 -0.18 -4.58
N VAL A 35 6.19 1.02 -4.07
CA VAL A 35 4.98 1.30 -3.29
C VAL A 35 3.73 1.03 -4.12
N LEU A 36 3.71 1.46 -5.38
CA LEU A 36 2.61 1.22 -6.31
C LEU A 36 2.45 -0.26 -6.66
N HIS A 37 3.55 -0.99 -6.84
CA HIS A 37 3.52 -2.42 -7.11
C HIS A 37 2.83 -3.19 -5.96
N LEU A 38 3.18 -2.89 -4.72
CA LEU A 38 2.57 -3.52 -3.53
C LEU A 38 1.10 -3.13 -3.33
N TRP A 39 0.66 -2.02 -3.92
CA TRP A 39 -0.73 -1.57 -3.89
C TRP A 39 -1.57 -2.09 -5.07
N THR A 40 -0.94 -2.71 -6.07
CA THR A 40 -1.60 -3.19 -7.28
C THR A 40 -2.58 -4.31 -6.96
N GLY A 41 -3.85 -4.16 -7.35
CA GLY A 41 -4.91 -5.14 -7.08
C GLY A 41 -5.88 -4.79 -5.94
N LEU A 42 -5.56 -3.80 -5.08
CA LEU A 42 -6.51 -3.28 -4.08
C LEU A 42 -7.55 -2.29 -4.65
N GLY A 43 -7.45 -1.95 -5.93
CA GLY A 43 -8.30 -0.97 -6.60
C GLY A 43 -7.79 0.46 -6.41
N TYR A 44 -7.68 1.20 -7.51
CA TYR A 44 -7.29 2.62 -7.57
C TYR A 44 -5.87 2.98 -7.10
N TYR A 45 -4.98 3.08 -8.10
CA TYR A 45 -3.68 3.75 -8.06
C TYR A 45 -3.72 5.16 -7.43
N ALA A 46 -4.88 5.85 -7.49
CA ALA A 46 -5.09 7.18 -6.91
C ALA A 46 -5.03 7.23 -5.37
N ARG A 47 -5.21 6.11 -4.64
CA ARG A 47 -5.13 6.09 -3.16
C ARG A 47 -3.70 6.02 -2.65
N ALA A 48 -2.82 5.30 -3.36
CA ALA A 48 -1.39 5.29 -3.09
C ALA A 48 -0.71 6.61 -3.51
N ARG A 49 -1.33 7.31 -4.46
CA ARG A 49 -0.86 8.57 -5.03
C ARG A 49 -1.90 9.67 -4.80
N LYS A 50 -2.17 10.05 -3.54
CA LYS A 50 -2.95 11.28 -3.32
C LYS A 50 -2.06 12.50 -3.63
N PRO A 51 -2.46 13.42 -4.52
CA PRO A 51 -1.89 14.76 -4.56
C PRO A 51 -2.45 15.59 -3.40
N ALA A 52 -1.74 16.66 -3.04
CA ALA A 52 -2.27 17.75 -2.22
C ALA A 52 -3.60 18.28 -2.78
#